data_AF-A0A1I0EUG4-F1
#
_entry.id   AF-A0A1I0EUG4-F1
#
_cell.length_a   1.000
_cell.length_b   1.000
_cell.length_c   1.000
_cell.angle_alpha   90.00
_cell.angle_beta   90.00
_cell.angle_gamma   90.00
#
_symmetry.space_group_name_H-M   'P 1'
#
loop_
_entity.id
_entity.type
_entity.pdbx_description
1 polymer ?
#
loop_
_entity_poly.entity_id
_entity_poly.type
_entity_poly.pdbx_seq_one_letter_code
_entity_poly.pdbx_strand_id
1 'polypeptide(L)' 'MVVQTERDDTTWYECETCGLLFDERSDATDHEQMCDGSDPSYIQ' A
#
# COMPACT_ATOMS: atom_id res chain seq x y z
N MET A 1 5.41 4.18 -6.77
CA MET A 1 4.19 4.20 -7.57
C MET A 1 3.27 3.15 -6.96
N VAL A 2 1.95 3.29 -6.92
CA VAL A 2 1.12 2.22 -6.32
C VAL A 2 0.97 1.05 -7.29
N VAL A 3 1.05 -0.18 -6.78
CA VAL A 3 0.87 -1.42 -7.55
C VAL A 3 -0.57 -1.91 -7.40
N GLN A 4 -1.24 -2.20 -8.51
CA GLN A 4 -2.57 -2.81 -8.48
C GLN A 4 -2.44 -4.34 -8.33
N THR A 5 -3.15 -4.92 -7.38
CA THR A 5 -3.22 -6.38 -7.18
C THR A 5 -4.67 -6.84 -7.02
N GLU A 6 -4.97 -8.05 -7.46
CA GLU A 6 -6.28 -8.67 -7.29
C GLU A 6 -6.18 -9.73 -6.19
N ARG A 7 -7.02 -9.64 -5.15
CA ARG A 7 -7.14 -10.61 -4.06
C ARG A 7 -8.60 -10.80 -3.69
N ASP A 8 -9.01 -12.05 -3.51
CA ASP A 8 -10.38 -12.41 -3.12
C ASP A 8 -11.43 -11.75 -4.04
N ASP A 9 -11.20 -11.80 -5.35
CA ASP A 9 -12.04 -11.18 -6.40
C ASP A 9 -12.21 -9.65 -6.25
N THR A 10 -11.34 -9.00 -5.45
CA THR A 10 -11.34 -7.56 -5.20
C THR A 10 -10.03 -6.94 -5.67
N THR A 11 -10.10 -5.76 -6.27
CA THR A 11 -8.93 -4.95 -6.61
C THR A 11 -8.42 -4.21 -5.39
N TRP A 12 -7.12 -4.34 -5.13
CA TRP A 12 -6.38 -3.64 -4.09
C TRP A 12 -5.23 -2.86 -4.70
N TYR A 13 -4.76 -1.87 -3.96
CA TYR A 13 -3.63 -1.02 -4.31
C TYR A 13 -2.58 -1.12 -3.22
N GLU A 14 -1.39 -1.57 -3.59
CA GLU A 14 -0.25 -1.81 -2.70
C GLU A 14 0.75 -0.66 -2.80
N CYS A 15 1.21 -0.18 -1.65
CA CYS A 15 2.34 0.73 -1.57
C CYS A 15 3.65 -0.05 -1.80
N GLU A 16 4.42 0.32 -2.83
CA GLU A 16 5.73 -0.30 -3.12
C GLU A 16 6.76 -0.15 -1.99
N THR A 17 6.59 0.86 -1.14
CA THR A 17 7.58 1.21 -0.12
C THR A 17 7.41 0.37 1.16
N CYS A 18 6.17 0.11 1.58
CA CYS A 18 5.87 -0.54 2.86
C CYS A 18 4.98 -1.79 2.75
N GLY A 19 4.47 -2.10 1.55
CA GLY A 19 3.60 -3.25 1.31
C GLY A 19 2.18 -3.14 1.89
N LEU A 20 1.77 -1.97 2.38
CA LEU A 20 0.40 -1.73 2.84
C LEU A 20 -0.58 -1.77 1.67
N LEU A 21 -1.74 -2.38 1.91
CA LEU A 21 -2.84 -2.51 0.95
C LEU A 21 -3.97 -1.54 1.26
N PHE A 22 -4.53 -0.97 0.20
CA PHE A 22 -5.64 -0.04 0.22
C PHE A 22 -6.70 -0.49 -0.79
N ASP A 23 -7.97 -0.23 -0.50
CA ASP A 23 -9.10 -0.52 -1.40
C ASP A 23 -9.29 0.57 -2.46
N GLU A 24 -8.85 1.80 -2.18
CA GLU A 24 -8.91 2.93 -3.10
C GLU A 24 -7.52 3.35 -3.62
N ARG A 25 -7.45 3.68 -4.92
CA ARG A 25 -6.19 4.10 -5.56
C ARG A 25 -5.71 5.46 -5.06
N SER A 26 -6.64 6.39 -4.78
CA SER A 26 -6.33 7.71 -4.25
C SER A 26 -5.64 7.59 -2.90
N ASP A 27 -6.19 6.78 -2.01
CA ASP A 27 -5.68 6.56 -0.65
C ASP A 27 -4.28 5.94 -0.68
N ALA A 28 -4.09 4.93 -1.54
CA ALA A 28 -2.77 4.35 -1.74
C ALA A 28 -1.76 5.39 -2.26
N THR A 29 -2.16 6.25 -3.19
CA THR A 29 -1.28 7.25 -3.80
C THR A 29 -0.94 8.37 -2.82
N ASP A 30 -1.92 8.85 -2.05
CA ASP A 30 -1.72 9.87 -1.01
C ASP A 30 -0.84 9.31 0.12
N HIS A 31 -1.07 8.06 0.52
CA HIS A 31 -0.18 7.35 1.42
C HIS A 31 1.24 7.29 0.88
N GLU A 32 1.44 6.82 -0.35
CA GLU A 32 2.77 6.62 -0.93
C GLU A 32 3.58 7.93 -1.00
N GLN A 33 2.92 9.05 -1.27
CA GLN A 33 3.55 10.38 -1.28
C GLN A 33 4.05 10.81 0.11
N MET A 34 3.42 10.34 1.18
CA MET A 34 3.79 10.61 2.57
C MET A 34 4.54 9.45 3.23
N CYS A 35 4.66 8.31 2.54
CA CYS A 35 5.23 7.08 3.06
C CYS A 35 6.74 7.28 3.22
N ASP A 36 7.21 7.19 4.46
CA ASP A 36 8.63 7.32 4.80
C ASP A 36 9.41 6.01 4.61
N GLY A 37 8.72 4.94 4.19
CA GLY A 37 9.32 3.62 4.07
C GLY A 37 9.81 3.07 5.40
N SER A 38 9.31 3.58 6.51
CA SER A 38 9.35 2.85 7.78
C SER A 38 8.48 1.63 7.58
N ASP A 39 9.11 0.55 7.07
CA ASP A 39 8.65 -0.81 7.27
C ASP A 39 8.17 -0.85 8.72
N PRO A 40 6.90 -1.17 9.00
CA PRO A 40 6.45 -1.31 10.37
C PRO A 40 7.30 -2.42 10.93
N SER A 41 8.45 -2.07 11.53
CA SER A 41 9.42 -3.02 12.03
C SER A 41 8.58 -3.82 12.99
N TYR A 42 8.26 -5.03 12.57
CA TYR A 42 7.36 -5.90 13.28
C TYR A 42 8.07 -6.07 14.61
N ILE A 43 7.64 -5.30 15.62
CA ILE A 43 8.19 -5.42 16.95
C ILE A 43 7.68 -6.79 17.38
N GLN A 44 8.55 -7.78 17.15
CA GLN A 44 8.43 -9.15 17.62
C GLN A 44 8.36 -9.16 19.14
#